data_AF-A0A953JCG4-F1
#
_entry.id   AF-A0A953JCG4-F1
#
_cell.length_a   1.000
_cell.length_b   1.000
_cell.length_c   1.000
_cell.angle_alpha   90.00
_cell.angle_beta   90.00
_cell.angle_gamma   90.00
#
_symmetry.space_group_name_H-M   'P 1'
#
loop_
_entity.id
_entity.type
_entity.pdbx_description
1 polymer ?
#
loop_
_entity_poly.entity_id
_entity_poly.type
_entity_poly.pdbx_seq_one_letter_code
_entity_poly.pdbx_strand_id
1 'polypeptide(L)'
;MVDSNSGISGDPPTISAVSRQLVQIGAEAAELADTLRSVAHVNAFWRGVAASHAEDRLAHLSRELDVVAVAYQEGGRILQRYAIRLGDVQHEERAATRSALRAAEDLADAER
;
A
#
# COMPACT_ATOMS: atom_id res chain seq x y z
N MET A 1 12.13 34.11 15.35
CA MET A 1 12.35 32.94 14.48
C MET A 1 12.05 31.72 15.33
N VAL A 2 10.78 31.30 15.33
CA VAL A 2 10.38 30.02 15.92
C VAL A 2 10.25 29.10 14.72
N ASP A 3 11.23 28.23 14.53
CA ASP A 3 11.12 27.16 13.54
C ASP A 3 10.07 26.18 14.09
N SER A 4 8.80 26.47 13.81
CA SER A 4 7.65 25.63 14.12
C SER A 4 7.64 24.41 13.21
N ASN A 5 8.66 23.56 13.30
CA ASN A 5 8.70 22.28 12.61
C ASN A 5 8.24 21.13 13.51
N SER A 6 7.12 21.32 14.22
CA SER A 6 6.55 20.32 15.13
C SER A 6 5.17 19.87 14.66
N GLY A 7 5.02 19.65 13.35
CA GLY A 7 3.88 18.94 12.77
C GLY A 7 4.24 17.48 12.52
N ILE A 8 3.26 16.58 12.68
CA ILE A 8 3.42 15.19 12.28
C ILE A 8 3.67 15.13 10.77
N SER A 9 4.87 14.70 10.39
CA SER A 9 5.35 14.74 9.01
C SER A 9 4.81 13.59 8.15
N GLY A 10 4.64 13.86 6.85
CA GLY A 10 4.21 12.90 5.84
C GLY A 10 3.01 13.39 5.04
N ASP A 11 2.75 12.72 3.91
CA ASP A 11 1.69 13.05 2.96
C ASP A 11 0.73 11.86 2.79
N PRO A 12 -0.39 11.82 3.57
CA PRO A 12 -1.36 10.74 3.49
C PRO A 12 -1.93 10.50 2.08
N PRO A 13 -2.28 11.52 1.28
CA PRO A 13 -2.61 11.36 -0.14
C PRO A 13 -1.56 10.59 -0.95
N THR A 14 -0.29 10.94 -0.84
CA THR A 14 0.79 10.27 -1.58
C THR A 14 0.97 8.83 -1.12
N ILE A 15 0.96 8.57 0.19
CA ILE A 15 1.03 7.20 0.74
C ILE A 15 -0.17 6.37 0.25
N SER A 16 -1.37 6.96 0.20
CA SER A 16 -2.58 6.32 -0.33
C SER A 16 -2.51 6.07 -1.84
N ALA A 17 -1.75 6.86 -2.59
CA ALA A 17 -1.53 6.62 -4.02
C ALA A 17 -0.60 5.41 -4.22
N VAL A 18 0.50 5.37 -3.46
CA VAL A 18 1.45 4.25 -3.48
C VAL A 18 0.78 2.95 -3.02
N SER A 19 -0.05 2.98 -1.97
CA SER A 19 -0.79 1.79 -1.53
C SER A 19 -1.65 1.18 -2.63
N ARG A 20 -2.40 2.01 -3.37
CA ARG A 20 -3.22 1.56 -4.51
C ARG A 20 -2.38 0.97 -5.63
N GLN A 21 -1.22 1.57 -5.94
CA GLN A 21 -0.30 1.04 -6.93
C GLN A 21 0.23 -0.34 -6.53
N LEU A 22 0.60 -0.55 -5.26
CA LEU A 22 1.05 -1.86 -4.79
C LEU A 22 -0.06 -2.91 -4.87
N VAL A 23 -1.30 -2.57 -4.48
CA VAL A 23 -2.43 -3.49 -4.62
C VAL A 23 -2.67 -3.86 -6.07
N GLN A 24 -2.59 -2.88 -6.98
CA GLN A 24 -2.74 -3.10 -8.42
C GLN A 24 -1.65 -4.02 -8.98
N ILE A 25 -0.37 -3.76 -8.66
CA ILE A 25 0.75 -4.63 -9.05
C ILE A 25 0.53 -6.06 -8.52
N GLY A 26 0.05 -6.20 -7.28
CA GLY A 26 -0.26 -7.50 -6.72
C GLY A 26 -1.40 -8.23 -7.43
N ALA A 27 -2.41 -7.51 -7.93
CA ALA A 27 -3.47 -8.09 -8.75
C ALA A 27 -2.95 -8.55 -10.12
N GLU A 28 -2.14 -7.72 -10.79
CA GLU A 28 -1.52 -8.07 -12.08
C GLU A 28 -0.61 -9.29 -11.98
N ALA A 29 0.15 -9.42 -10.88
CA ALA A 29 0.96 -10.60 -10.60
C ALA A 29 0.11 -11.87 -10.44
N ALA A 30 -1.03 -11.79 -9.76
CA ALA A 30 -1.96 -12.91 -9.60
C ALA A 30 -2.59 -13.33 -10.94
N GLU A 31 -3.02 -12.38 -11.75
CA GLU A 31 -3.56 -12.66 -13.10
C GLU A 31 -2.52 -13.35 -14.00
N LEU A 32 -1.26 -12.92 -13.92
CA LEU A 32 -0.18 -13.57 -14.64
C LEU A 32 0.08 -14.99 -14.12
N ALA A 33 0.04 -15.22 -12.80
CA ALA A 33 0.16 -16.55 -12.21
C ALA A 33 -0.95 -17.50 -12.70
N ASP A 34 -2.20 -17.03 -12.74
CA ASP A 34 -3.35 -17.77 -13.28
C ASP A 34 -3.16 -18.10 -14.77
N THR A 35 -2.66 -17.14 -15.54
CA THR A 35 -2.36 -17.32 -16.97
C THR A 35 -1.31 -18.41 -17.17
N LEU A 36 -0.22 -18.40 -16.39
CA LEU A 36 0.82 -19.43 -16.49
C LEU A 36 0.30 -20.82 -16.12
N ARG A 37 -0.56 -20.93 -15.09
CA ARG A 37 -1.22 -22.19 -14.72
C ARG A 37 -2.12 -22.71 -15.85
N SER A 38 -2.88 -21.83 -16.48
CA SER A 38 -3.72 -22.17 -17.63
C SER A 38 -2.88 -22.71 -18.79
N VAL A 39 -1.79 -22.02 -19.15
CA VAL A 39 -0.89 -22.44 -20.24
C VAL A 39 -0.22 -23.79 -19.94
N ALA A 40 0.17 -24.03 -18.68
CA ALA A 40 0.74 -25.31 -18.27
C ALA A 40 -0.26 -26.46 -18.45
N HIS A 41 -1.54 -26.26 -18.18
CA HIS A 41 -2.56 -27.32 -18.26
C HIS A 41 -3.17 -27.52 -19.66
N VAL A 42 -3.20 -26.49 -20.52
CA VAL A 42 -3.81 -26.58 -21.87
C VAL A 42 -2.90 -27.31 -22.88
N ASN A 43 -1.60 -27.45 -22.60
CA ASN A 43 -0.61 -28.03 -23.51
C ASN A 43 -0.63 -29.57 -23.63
N ALA A 44 -1.78 -30.22 -23.45
CA ALA A 44 -1.95 -31.67 -23.62
C ALA A 44 -1.57 -32.23 -25.02
N PHE A 45 -1.38 -31.35 -26.00
CA PHE A 45 -0.92 -31.68 -27.35
C PHE A 45 0.62 -31.75 -27.48
N TRP A 46 1.36 -31.06 -26.61
CA TRP A 46 2.82 -31.11 -26.58
C TRP A 46 3.28 -32.17 -25.58
N ARG A 47 4.12 -33.11 -26.01
CA ARG A 47 4.53 -34.26 -25.19
C ARG A 47 6.05 -34.46 -25.22
N GLY A 48 6.54 -35.21 -24.24
CA GLY A 48 7.95 -35.57 -24.10
C GLY A 48 8.65 -34.78 -22.99
N VAL A 49 9.94 -35.05 -22.80
CA VAL A 49 10.74 -34.50 -21.69
C VAL A 49 10.76 -32.97 -21.69
N ALA A 50 10.83 -32.34 -22.87
CA ALA A 50 10.80 -30.89 -23.00
C ALA A 50 9.46 -30.27 -22.55
N ALA A 51 8.33 -30.93 -22.84
CA ALA A 51 7.02 -30.47 -22.41
C ALA A 51 6.88 -30.56 -20.87
N SER A 52 7.30 -31.68 -20.27
CA SER A 52 7.32 -31.84 -18.81
C SER A 52 8.16 -30.77 -18.11
N HIS A 53 9.36 -30.47 -18.62
CA HIS A 53 10.19 -29.39 -18.05
C HIS A 53 9.56 -28.01 -18.21
N ALA A 54 8.83 -27.76 -19.30
CA ALA A 54 8.11 -26.51 -19.49
C ALA A 54 6.96 -26.37 -18.50
N GLU A 55 6.15 -27.43 -18.32
CA GLU A 55 5.08 -27.48 -17.33
C GLU A 55 5.61 -27.22 -15.91
N ASP A 56 6.68 -27.91 -15.50
CA ASP A 56 7.30 -27.72 -14.19
C ASP A 56 7.79 -26.28 -13.98
N ARG A 57 8.43 -25.68 -15.00
CA ARG A 57 8.91 -24.29 -14.94
C ARG A 57 7.77 -23.29 -14.84
N LEU A 58 6.69 -23.48 -15.60
CA LEU A 58 5.51 -22.61 -15.54
C LEU A 58 4.80 -22.74 -14.20
N ALA A 59 4.66 -23.96 -13.67
CA ALA A 59 4.08 -24.21 -12.35
C ALA A 59 4.95 -23.71 -11.20
N HIS A 60 6.28 -23.64 -11.37
CA HIS A 60 7.16 -23.01 -10.42
C HIS A 60 7.03 -21.48 -10.46
N LEU A 61 7.09 -20.88 -11.65
CA LEU A 61 7.00 -19.44 -11.82
C LEU A 61 5.65 -18.88 -11.35
N SER A 62 4.55 -19.59 -11.61
CA SER A 62 3.23 -19.18 -11.11
C SER A 62 3.17 -19.12 -9.59
N ARG A 63 3.78 -20.08 -8.88
CA ARG A 63 3.87 -20.06 -7.41
C ARG A 63 4.71 -18.89 -6.89
N GLU A 64 5.79 -18.54 -7.56
CA GLU A 64 6.59 -17.36 -7.18
C GLU A 64 5.78 -16.07 -7.36
N LEU A 65 5.02 -15.96 -8.45
CA LEU A 65 4.12 -14.83 -8.68
C LEU A 65 3.00 -14.75 -7.65
N ASP A 66 2.46 -15.89 -7.18
CA ASP A 66 1.46 -15.89 -6.09
C ASP A 66 2.04 -15.30 -4.80
N VAL A 67 3.29 -15.63 -4.45
CA VAL A 67 3.98 -15.05 -3.28
C VAL A 67 4.14 -13.54 -3.44
N VAL A 68 4.56 -13.10 -4.62
CA VAL A 68 4.72 -11.67 -4.96
C VAL A 68 3.37 -10.94 -4.87
N ALA A 69 2.33 -11.51 -5.47
CA ALA A 69 0.97 -10.97 -5.46
C ALA A 69 0.48 -10.72 -4.03
N VAL A 70 0.60 -11.72 -3.16
CA VAL A 70 0.22 -11.60 -1.75
C VAL A 70 1.02 -10.53 -1.03
N ALA A 71 2.35 -10.49 -1.22
CA ALA A 71 3.21 -9.51 -0.56
C ALA A 71 2.87 -8.06 -0.95
N TYR A 72 2.65 -7.81 -2.24
CA TYR A 72 2.28 -6.49 -2.76
C TYR A 72 0.88 -6.06 -2.28
N GLN A 73 -0.10 -6.96 -2.29
CA GLN A 73 -1.44 -6.67 -1.79
C GLN A 73 -1.45 -6.36 -0.29
N GLU A 74 -0.74 -7.16 0.53
CA GLU A 74 -0.64 -6.91 1.97
C GLU A 74 0.13 -5.62 2.27
N GLY A 75 1.25 -5.37 1.58
CA GLY A 75 2.01 -4.12 1.69
C GLY A 75 1.14 -2.90 1.37
N GLY A 76 0.37 -2.97 0.29
CA GLY A 76 -0.58 -1.93 -0.08
C GLY A 76 -1.66 -1.70 0.99
N ARG A 77 -2.28 -2.77 1.52
CA ARG A 77 -3.27 -2.66 2.61
C ARG A 77 -2.69 -2.05 3.88
N ILE A 78 -1.46 -2.40 4.24
CA ILE A 78 -0.75 -1.82 5.40
C ILE A 78 -0.54 -0.32 5.18
N LEU A 79 -0.01 0.09 4.03
CA LEU A 79 0.20 1.49 3.71
C LEU A 79 -1.11 2.30 3.68
N GLN A 80 -2.19 1.70 3.18
CA GLN A 80 -3.51 2.33 3.18
C GLN A 80 -3.98 2.63 4.62
N ARG A 81 -3.87 1.66 5.53
CA ARG A 81 -4.22 1.85 6.96
C ARG A 81 -3.33 2.89 7.62
N TYR A 82 -2.04 2.88 7.29
CA TYR A 82 -1.09 3.86 7.80
C TYR A 82 -1.44 5.29 7.34
N ALA A 83 -1.77 5.48 6.05
CA ALA A 83 -2.17 6.78 5.52
C ALA A 83 -3.41 7.33 6.22
N ILE A 84 -4.44 6.49 6.44
CA ILE A 84 -5.65 6.90 7.17
C ILE A 84 -5.28 7.38 8.57
N ARG A 85 -4.56 6.55 9.34
CA ARG A 85 -4.14 6.91 10.70
C ARG A 85 -3.28 8.17 10.74
N LEU A 86 -2.36 8.34 9.78
CA LEU A 86 -1.54 9.55 9.69
C LEU A 86 -2.41 10.79 9.47
N GLY A 87 -3.40 10.71 8.58
CA GLY A 87 -4.36 11.78 8.33
C GLY A 87 -5.19 12.14 9.57
N ASP A 88 -5.66 11.14 10.32
CA ASP A 88 -6.42 11.34 11.56
C ASP A 88 -5.59 12.09 12.61
N VAL A 89 -4.35 11.64 12.86
CA VAL A 89 -3.50 12.30 13.86
C VAL A 89 -3.07 13.70 13.41
N GLN A 90 -2.84 13.93 12.11
CA GLN A 90 -2.62 15.28 11.58
C GLN A 90 -3.85 16.20 11.73
N HIS A 91 -5.07 15.65 11.66
CA HIS A 91 -6.28 16.41 11.89
C HIS A 91 -6.45 16.79 13.37
N GLU A 92 -6.20 15.83 14.26
CA GLU A 92 -6.23 16.02 15.72
C GLU A 92 -5.21 17.07 16.17
N GLU A 93 -3.98 17.04 15.65
CA GLU A 93 -2.95 18.04 15.95
C GLU A 93 -3.41 19.45 15.55
N ARG A 94 -3.94 19.63 14.34
CA ARG A 94 -4.48 20.92 13.89
C ARG A 94 -5.67 21.40 14.73
N ALA A 95 -6.49 20.48 15.24
CA ALA A 95 -7.59 20.82 16.13
C ALA A 95 -7.07 21.28 17.50
N ALA A 96 -6.12 20.57 18.08
CA ALA A 96 -5.48 20.91 19.35
C ALA A 96 -4.75 22.27 19.26
N THR A 97 -3.98 22.49 18.20
CA THR A 97 -3.26 23.76 17.96
C THR A 97 -4.23 24.93 17.84
N ARG A 98 -5.34 24.78 17.11
CA ARG A 98 -6.39 25.82 17.04
C ARG A 98 -7.07 26.09 18.38
N SER A 99 -7.31 25.04 19.18
CA SER A 99 -7.89 25.19 20.52
C SER A 99 -6.95 25.92 21.47
N ALA A 100 -5.65 25.62 21.43
CA ALA A 100 -4.64 26.29 22.24
C ALA A 100 -4.50 27.78 21.89
N LEU A 101 -4.54 28.11 20.59
CA LEU A 101 -4.50 29.51 20.14
C LEU A 101 -5.71 30.30 20.64
N ARG A 102 -6.93 29.75 20.52
CA ARG A 102 -8.15 30.39 21.04
C ARG A 102 -8.09 30.61 22.55
N ALA A 103 -7.66 29.61 23.30
CA ALA A 103 -7.51 29.73 24.74
C ALA A 103 -6.49 30.82 25.13
N ALA A 104 -5.40 30.98 24.35
CA ALA A 104 -4.43 32.05 24.57
C ALA A 104 -4.99 33.44 24.24
N GLU A 105 -5.81 33.56 23.19
CA GLU A 105 -6.52 34.80 22.84
C GLU A 105 -7.52 35.19 23.93
N ASP A 106 -8.36 34.25 24.39
CA ASP A 106 -9.34 34.47 25.46
C ASP A 106 -8.67 34.94 26.77
N LEU A 107 -7.50 34.37 27.09
CA LEU A 107 -6.73 34.74 28.29
C LEU A 107 -6.16 36.16 28.18
N ALA A 108 -5.61 36.51 27.00
CA ALA A 108 -5.07 37.84 26.74
C ALA A 108 -6.15 38.94 26.75
N ASP A 109 -7.38 38.60 26.32
CA ASP A 109 -8.51 39.53 26.38
C ASP A 109 -9.06 39.68 27.82
N ALA A 110 -8.99 38.64 28.65
CA ALA A 110 -9.38 38.72 30.07
C ALA A 110 -8.41 39.53 30.95
N GLU A 111 -7.16 39.71 30.51
CA GLU A 111 -6.12 40.48 31.20
C GLU A 111 -6.12 41.99 30.83
N ARG A 112 -6.98 42.43 29.89
CA ARG A 112 -7.18 43.85 29.52
C ARG A 112 -8.33 44.50 30.29
#